data_AF-A0A0N4WSF9-F1
#
_entry.id   AF-A0A0N4WSF9-F1
#
_cell.length_a   1.000
_cell.length_b   1.000
_cell.length_c   1.000
_cell.angle_alpha   90.00
_cell.angle_beta   90.00
_cell.angle_gamma   90.00
#
_symmetry.space_group_name_H-M   'P 1'
#
loop_
_entity.id
_entity.type
_entity.pdbx_description
1 polymer ?
#
loop_
_entity_poly.entity_id
_entity_poly.type
_entity_poly.pdbx_seq_one_letter_code
_entity_poly.pdbx_strand_id
1 'polypeptide(L)'
;MVVSTLAWPSPWVVTVGSFLSTFGAALQCLCSAPRLLQSIAKDDVIPILAPLLLTTFIAELAILLGAVDKIAEVLDFFFLMCYAFVNLIAVLHSILKMPNWRPRFKLLSLMGAFLCFFIMFASDWHLALAACVITFTIYKYVEWKG
;
A
#
# COMPACT_ATOMS: atom_id res chain seq x y z
N MET A 1 -11.03 -23.29 -2.83
CA MET A 1 -11.27 -24.75 -2.67
C MET A 1 -11.00 -25.56 -3.94
N VAL A 2 -11.14 -25.01 -5.16
CA VAL A 2 -10.77 -25.75 -6.40
C VAL A 2 -9.25 -26.00 -6.49
N VAL A 3 -8.42 -25.13 -5.93
CA VAL A 3 -6.95 -25.30 -5.93
C VAL A 3 -6.51 -26.43 -5.01
N SER A 4 -7.20 -26.68 -3.89
CA SER A 4 -6.84 -27.77 -2.97
C SER A 4 -7.16 -29.16 -3.55
N THR A 5 -8.17 -29.26 -4.43
CA THR A 5 -8.47 -30.52 -5.13
C THR A 5 -7.44 -30.89 -6.20
N LEU A 6 -6.65 -29.91 -6.67
CA LEU A 6 -5.55 -30.11 -7.62
C LEU A 6 -4.21 -30.38 -6.94
N ALA A 7 -4.16 -30.30 -5.60
CA ALA A 7 -2.92 -30.38 -4.85
C ALA A 7 -2.43 -31.82 -4.67
N TRP A 8 -1.17 -32.07 -5.04
CA TRP A 8 -0.41 -33.28 -4.70
C TRP A 8 0.62 -32.94 -3.62
N PRO A 9 0.86 -33.78 -2.59
CA PRO A 9 0.37 -35.14 -2.37
C PRO A 9 -0.98 -35.25 -1.63
N SER A 10 -1.48 -34.18 -1.02
CA SER A 10 -2.77 -34.19 -0.31
C SER A 10 -3.41 -32.80 -0.31
N PRO A 11 -4.76 -32.68 -0.41
CA PRO A 11 -5.47 -31.40 -0.32
C PRO A 11 -5.23 -30.62 0.98
N TRP A 12 -4.86 -31.32 2.06
CA TRP A 12 -4.53 -30.71 3.35
C TRP A 12 -3.30 -29.83 3.30
N VAL A 13 -2.35 -30.12 2.39
CA VAL A 13 -1.12 -29.34 2.23
C VAL A 13 -1.46 -27.90 1.86
N VAL A 14 -2.37 -27.70 0.91
CA VAL A 14 -2.80 -26.35 0.50
C VAL A 14 -3.57 -25.66 1.61
N THR A 15 -4.47 -26.37 2.30
CA THR A 15 -5.31 -25.76 3.34
C THR A 15 -4.49 -25.28 4.54
N VAL A 16 -3.61 -26.15 5.06
CA VAL A 16 -2.70 -25.82 6.17
C VAL A 16 -1.68 -24.78 5.73
N GLY A 17 -1.12 -24.91 4.53
CA GLY A 17 -0.16 -23.96 3.97
C GLY A 17 -0.75 -22.57 3.79
N SER A 18 -1.95 -22.44 3.20
CA SER A 18 -2.63 -21.16 3.03
C SER A 18 -3.00 -20.53 4.36
N PHE A 19 -3.42 -21.34 5.34
CA PHE A 19 -3.74 -20.84 6.68
C PHE A 19 -2.49 -20.26 7.36
N LEU A 20 -1.40 -21.02 7.42
CA LEU A 20 -0.14 -20.56 8.02
C LEU A 20 0.45 -19.36 7.27
N SER A 21 0.36 -19.33 5.94
CA SER A 21 0.81 -18.20 5.12
C SER A 21 0.00 -16.93 5.40
N THR A 22 -1.33 -17.04 5.46
CA THR A 22 -2.22 -15.91 5.77
C THR A 22 -1.98 -15.40 7.18
N PHE A 23 -1.82 -16.30 8.15
CA PHE A 23 -1.53 -15.95 9.54
C PHE A 23 -0.17 -15.24 9.68
N GLY A 24 0.87 -15.74 9.02
CA GLY A 24 2.19 -15.11 8.99
C GLY A 24 2.17 -13.71 8.37
N ALA A 25 1.48 -13.55 7.23
CA ALA A 25 1.30 -12.25 6.58
C ALA A 25 0.54 -11.27 7.49
N ALA A 26 -0.52 -11.73 8.15
CA ALA A 26 -1.28 -10.91 9.10
C ALA A 26 -0.42 -10.42 10.27
N LEU A 27 0.40 -11.30 10.87
CA LEU A 27 1.33 -10.93 11.94
C LEU A 27 2.39 -9.92 11.47
N GLN A 28 2.89 -10.10 10.24
CA GLN A 28 3.86 -9.16 9.65
C GLN A 28 3.24 -7.77 9.49
N CYS A 29 2.01 -7.67 8.96
CA CYS A 29 1.28 -6.42 8.81
C CYS A 29 0.96 -5.77 10.17
N LEU A 30 0.54 -6.56 11.16
CA LEU A 30 0.24 -6.07 12.51
C LEU A 30 1.47 -5.49 13.21
N CYS A 31 2.66 -6.02 12.93
CA CYS A 31 3.91 -5.49 13.47
C CYS A 31 4.48 -4.31 12.64
N SER A 32 4.32 -4.32 11.32
CA SER A 32 4.95 -3.33 10.43
C SER A 32 4.18 -2.02 10.37
N ALA A 33 2.84 -2.07 10.32
CA ALA A 33 1.99 -0.89 10.24
C ALA A 33 2.20 0.11 11.40
N PRO A 34 2.16 -0.29 12.70
CA PRO A 34 2.36 0.65 13.79
C PRO A 34 3.79 1.19 13.84
N ARG A 35 4.79 0.43 13.38
CA ARG A 35 6.18 0.90 13.30
C ARG A 35 6.34 1.99 12.25
N LEU A 36 5.75 1.81 11.06
CA LEU A 36 5.76 2.84 10.01
C LEU A 36 5.06 4.11 10.51
N LEU A 37 3.90 3.95 11.15
CA LEU A 37 3.14 5.07 11.68
C LEU A 37 3.88 5.80 12.82
N GLN A 38 4.58 5.04 13.67
CA GLN A 38 5.42 5.60 14.73
C GLN A 38 6.63 6.36 14.18
N SER A 39 7.25 5.88 13.09
CA SER A 39 8.33 6.64 12.44
C SER A 39 7.83 7.96 11.87
N ILE A 40 6.67 7.97 11.22
CA ILE A 40 6.06 9.21 10.71
C ILE A 40 5.71 10.18 11.85
N ALA A 41 5.20 9.66 12.97
CA ALA A 41 4.87 10.46 14.15
C ALA A 41 6.12 11.06 14.82
N LYS A 42 7.27 10.38 14.77
CA LYS A 42 8.55 10.89 15.29
C LYS A 42 9.12 12.03 14.45
N ASP A 43 8.78 12.09 13.17
CA ASP A 43 9.20 13.17 12.26
C ASP A 43 8.33 14.44 12.44
N ASP A 44 7.43 14.49 13.44
CA ASP A 44 6.52 15.61 13.77
C ASP A 44 5.64 16.13 12.60
N VAL A 45 5.54 15.35 11.51
CA VAL A 45 4.78 15.70 10.31
C VAL A 45 3.27 15.80 10.61
N ILE A 46 2.75 14.92 11.49
CA ILE A 46 1.34 14.92 11.91
C ILE A 46 1.26 14.56 13.42
N PRO A 47 0.94 15.51 14.30
CA PRO A 47 1.07 15.33 15.77
C PRO A 47 -0.04 14.49 16.45
N ILE A 48 -1.05 14.02 15.71
CA ILE A 48 -2.27 13.40 16.27
C ILE A 48 -2.22 11.85 16.24
N LEU A 49 -1.16 11.24 15.71
CA LEU A 49 -1.15 9.79 15.51
C LEU A 49 -0.83 8.99 16.77
N ALA A 50 -1.80 8.22 17.23
CA ALA A 50 -1.61 7.12 18.19
C ALA A 50 -1.36 5.80 17.42
N PRO A 51 -0.10 5.36 17.23
CA PRO A 51 0.25 4.42 16.18
C PRO A 51 -0.30 3.00 16.39
N LEU A 52 -0.31 2.50 17.63
CA LEU A 52 -0.83 1.16 17.93
C LEU A 52 -2.36 1.12 17.88
N LEU A 53 -3.02 2.01 18.63
CA LEU A 53 -4.48 2.06 18.73
C LEU A 53 -5.16 2.29 17.38
N LEU A 54 -4.59 3.17 16.54
CA LEU A 54 -5.16 3.46 15.23
C LEU A 54 -5.09 2.24 14.31
N THR A 55 -3.96 1.53 14.27
CA THR A 55 -3.80 0.34 13.42
C THR A 55 -4.70 -0.81 13.84
N THR A 56 -4.84 -1.06 15.15
CA THR A 56 -5.75 -2.09 15.67
C THR A 56 -7.21 -1.75 15.41
N PHE A 57 -7.60 -0.48 15.58
CA PHE A 57 -8.96 -0.02 15.35
C PHE A 57 -9.36 -0.12 13.87
N ILE A 58 -8.48 0.31 12.95
CA ILE A 58 -8.74 0.19 11.50
C ILE A 58 -8.84 -1.29 11.09
N ALA A 59 -7.96 -2.15 11.62
CA ALA A 59 -8.02 -3.58 11.33
C ALA A 59 -9.31 -4.24 11.86
N GLU A 60 -9.76 -3.87 13.06
CA GLU A 60 -11.01 -4.34 13.64
C GLU A 60 -12.22 -3.93 12.79
N LEU A 61 -12.28 -2.67 12.35
CA LEU A 61 -13.33 -2.20 11.43
C LEU A 61 -13.34 -2.99 10.11
N ALA A 62 -12.17 -3.29 9.55
CA ALA A 62 -12.06 -4.09 8.33
C ALA A 62 -12.58 -5.52 8.55
N ILE A 63 -12.30 -6.14 9.70
CA ILE A 63 -12.81 -7.48 10.03
C ILE A 63 -14.34 -7.46 10.18
N LEU A 64 -14.91 -6.43 10.83
CA LEU A 64 -16.35 -6.30 11.04
C LEU A 64 -17.15 -6.14 9.75
N LEU A 65 -16.56 -5.54 8.70
CA LEU A 65 -17.22 -5.42 7.40
C LEU A 65 -17.46 -6.78 6.72
N GLY A 66 -16.66 -7.80 7.03
CA GLY A 66 -16.85 -9.18 6.54
C GLY A 66 -16.75 -9.39 5.02
N ALA A 67 -16.57 -8.32 4.23
CA ALA A 67 -16.54 -8.34 2.77
C ALA A 67 -15.09 -8.25 2.27
N VAL A 68 -14.40 -9.40 2.27
CA VAL A 68 -12.97 -9.49 1.90
C VAL A 68 -12.71 -8.95 0.49
N ASP A 69 -13.60 -9.19 -0.47
CA ASP A 69 -13.43 -8.72 -1.85
C ASP A 69 -13.41 -7.19 -1.95
N LYS A 70 -14.24 -6.50 -1.15
CA LYS A 70 -14.28 -5.03 -1.11
C LYS A 70 -13.11 -4.43 -0.38
N ILE A 71 -12.61 -5.11 0.65
CA ILE A 71 -11.41 -4.68 1.36
C ILE A 71 -10.18 -4.84 0.46
N ALA A 72 -10.08 -5.95 -0.28
CA ALA A 72 -9.01 -6.19 -1.24
C ALA A 72 -8.97 -5.12 -2.32
N GLU A 73 -10.14 -4.79 -2.91
CA GLU A 73 -10.26 -3.72 -3.90
C GLU A 73 -9.70 -2.39 -3.37
N VAL A 74 -10.15 -1.93 -2.18
CA VAL A 74 -9.67 -0.68 -1.58
C VAL A 74 -8.17 -0.71 -1.26
N LEU A 75 -7.67 -1.83 -0.75
CA LEU A 75 -6.26 -2.01 -0.41
C LEU A 75 -5.36 -1.92 -1.64
N ASP A 76 -5.78 -2.49 -2.77
CA ASP A 76 -5.06 -2.43 -4.04
C ASP A 76 -4.88 -1.00 -4.53
N PHE A 77 -5.88 -0.12 -4.35
CA PHE A 77 -5.75 1.30 -4.67
C PHE A 77 -4.67 2.00 -3.83
N PHE A 78 -4.61 1.72 -2.52
CA PHE A 78 -3.56 2.28 -1.65
C PHE A 78 -2.16 1.80 -2.04
N PHE A 79 -1.99 0.52 -2.38
CA PHE A 79 -0.71 -0.02 -2.82
C PHE A 79 -0.30 0.52 -4.19
N LEU A 80 -1.21 0.55 -5.17
CA LEU A 80 -0.95 1.11 -6.49
C LEU A 80 -0.56 2.59 -6.41
N MET A 81 -1.22 3.36 -5.53
CA MET A 81 -0.87 4.76 -5.33
C MET A 81 0.54 4.90 -4.72
N CYS A 82 0.90 4.10 -3.72
CA CYS A 82 2.25 4.08 -3.14
C CYS A 82 3.31 3.75 -4.21
N TYR A 83 3.09 2.71 -5.01
CA TYR A 83 4.00 2.31 -6.08
C TYR A 83 4.09 3.38 -7.19
N ALA A 84 2.99 4.03 -7.54
CA ALA A 84 2.99 5.14 -8.49
C ALA A 84 3.84 6.31 -7.99
N PHE A 85 3.67 6.73 -6.72
CA PHE A 85 4.43 7.85 -6.16
C PHE A 85 5.92 7.56 -6.01
N VAL A 86 6.32 6.37 -5.54
CA VAL A 86 7.74 5.99 -5.44
C VAL A 86 8.40 6.05 -6.83
N ASN A 87 7.71 5.53 -7.85
CA ASN A 87 8.20 5.59 -9.23
C ASN A 87 8.23 7.03 -9.77
N LEU A 88 7.20 7.84 -9.50
CA LEU A 88 7.12 9.23 -9.94
C LEU A 88 8.22 10.09 -9.30
N ILE A 89 8.47 9.93 -8.01
CA ILE A 89 9.55 10.64 -7.28
C ILE A 89 10.91 10.25 -7.86
N ALA A 90 11.13 8.97 -8.17
CA ALA A 90 12.37 8.52 -8.80
C ALA A 90 12.60 9.17 -10.18
N VAL A 91 11.54 9.33 -10.99
CA VAL A 91 11.60 10.06 -12.27
C VAL A 91 11.84 11.55 -12.03
N LEU A 92 11.11 12.17 -11.11
CA LEU A 92 11.20 13.59 -10.82
C LEU A 92 12.60 14.00 -10.32
N HIS A 93 13.17 13.24 -9.38
CA HIS A 93 14.55 13.44 -8.92
C HIS A 93 15.57 13.26 -10.05
N SER A 94 15.29 12.41 -11.03
CA SER A 94 16.14 12.22 -12.21
C SER A 94 16.08 13.40 -13.17
N ILE A 95 14.90 14.02 -13.33
CA ILE A 95 14.67 15.20 -14.18
C ILE A 95 15.26 16.46 -13.53
N LEU A 96 14.99 16.65 -12.24
CA LEU A 96 15.47 17.81 -11.46
C LEU A 96 16.96 17.76 -11.11
N LYS A 97 17.66 16.66 -11.45
CA LYS A 97 19.09 16.45 -11.19
C LYS A 97 19.47 16.72 -9.73
N MET A 98 18.73 16.11 -8.79
CA MET A 98 18.98 16.27 -7.36
C MET A 98 20.43 15.87 -7.00
N PRO A 99 21.14 16.65 -6.15
CA PRO A 99 22.61 16.55 -5.96
C PRO A 99 23.10 15.17 -5.48
N ASN A 100 22.28 14.45 -4.69
CA ASN A 100 22.63 13.13 -4.16
C ASN A 100 21.97 11.96 -4.92
N TRP A 101 21.29 12.21 -6.04
CA TRP A 101 20.52 11.19 -6.76
C TRP A 101 21.30 10.58 -7.94
N ARG A 102 21.64 9.28 -7.86
CA ARG A 102 22.39 8.53 -8.89
C ARG A 102 21.63 7.29 -9.38
N PRO A 103 20.51 7.45 -10.10
CA PRO A 103 19.64 6.35 -10.50
C PRO A 103 20.27 5.57 -11.66
N ARG A 104 20.31 4.23 -11.54
CA ARG A 104 20.78 3.33 -12.60
C ARG A 104 19.69 2.98 -13.63
N PHE A 105 18.41 3.02 -13.25
CA PHE A 105 17.28 2.57 -14.10
C PHE A 105 16.16 3.61 -14.21
N LYS A 106 16.34 4.63 -15.06
CA LYS A 106 15.41 5.76 -15.17
C LYS A 106 14.12 5.45 -15.95
N LEU A 107 14.24 4.72 -17.06
CA LEU A 107 13.10 4.42 -17.95
C LEU A 107 12.11 3.43 -17.32
N LEU A 108 12.60 2.47 -16.54
CA LEU A 108 11.74 1.52 -15.83
C LEU A 108 10.81 2.21 -14.83
N SER A 109 11.30 3.22 -14.09
CA SER A 109 10.48 3.96 -13.14
C SER A 109 9.36 4.75 -13.83
N LEU A 110 9.61 5.33 -15.00
CA LEU A 110 8.57 6.03 -15.76
C LEU A 110 7.49 5.05 -16.25
N MET A 111 7.90 3.91 -16.79
CA MET A 111 6.97 2.86 -17.22
C MET A 111 6.17 2.30 -16.04
N GLY A 112 6.82 2.10 -14.89
CA GLY A 112 6.16 1.65 -13.67
C GLY A 112 5.10 2.64 -13.17
N ALA A 113 5.43 3.93 -13.10
CA ALA A 113 4.46 4.96 -12.72
C ALA A 113 3.25 4.98 -13.68
N PHE A 114 3.51 4.94 -14.99
CA PHE A 114 2.44 4.91 -15.99
C PHE A 114 1.55 3.67 -15.84
N LEU A 115 2.15 2.48 -15.67
CA LEU A 115 1.40 1.24 -15.51
C LEU A 115 0.56 1.23 -14.23
N CYS A 116 1.08 1.76 -13.12
CA CYS A 116 0.32 1.87 -11.88
C CYS A 116 -0.92 2.77 -12.06
N PHE A 117 -0.77 3.95 -12.67
CA PHE A 117 -1.93 4.81 -12.96
C PHE A 117 -2.89 4.17 -13.95
N PHE A 118 -2.38 3.53 -15.00
CA PHE A 118 -3.21 2.84 -15.99
C PHE A 118 -4.08 1.76 -15.34
N ILE A 119 -3.49 0.87 -14.52
CA ILE A 119 -4.24 -0.18 -13.82
C ILE A 119 -5.27 0.46 -12.86
N MET A 120 -4.88 1.50 -12.14
CA MET A 120 -5.77 2.17 -11.17
C MET A 120 -7.02 2.75 -11.86
N PHE A 121 -6.86 3.49 -12.96
CA PHE A 121 -7.98 4.05 -13.72
C PHE A 121 -8.76 2.99 -14.53
N ALA A 122 -8.12 1.88 -14.92
CA ALA A 122 -8.79 0.79 -15.61
C ALA A 122 -9.68 -0.05 -14.68
N SER A 123 -9.32 -0.17 -13.40
CA SER A 123 -10.11 -0.92 -12.41
C SER A 123 -11.37 -0.17 -11.99
N ASP A 124 -11.23 0.99 -11.35
CA ASP A 124 -12.35 1.85 -10.98
C ASP A 124 -11.89 3.31 -10.92
N TRP A 125 -12.46 4.14 -11.78
CA TRP A 125 -12.06 5.54 -11.92
C TRP A 125 -12.55 6.42 -10.75
N HIS A 126 -13.63 6.05 -10.05
CA HIS A 126 -14.14 6.79 -8.90
C HIS A 126 -13.21 6.62 -7.69
N LEU A 127 -12.83 5.37 -7.38
CA LEU A 127 -11.90 5.06 -6.31
C LEU A 127 -10.49 5.59 -6.62
N ALA A 128 -10.06 5.52 -7.89
CA ALA A 128 -8.81 6.13 -8.33
C ALA A 128 -8.76 7.63 -8.07
N LEU A 129 -9.81 8.38 -8.44
CA LEU A 129 -9.90 9.80 -8.18
C LEU A 129 -9.92 10.11 -6.69
N ALA A 130 -10.68 9.36 -5.90
CA ALA A 130 -10.73 9.54 -4.45
C ALA A 130 -9.34 9.35 -3.81
N ALA A 131 -8.60 8.30 -4.20
CA ALA A 131 -7.25 8.04 -3.73
C ALA A 131 -6.27 9.16 -4.13
N CYS A 132 -6.37 9.67 -5.37
CA CYS A 132 -5.56 10.80 -5.83
C CYS A 132 -5.86 12.08 -5.04
N VAL A 133 -7.14 12.40 -4.78
CA VAL A 133 -7.53 13.59 -4.02
C VAL A 133 -7.01 13.51 -2.59
N ILE A 134 -7.24 12.38 -1.90
CA ILE A 134 -6.74 12.18 -0.52
C ILE A 134 -5.23 12.38 -0.46
N THR A 135 -4.50 11.76 -1.40
CA THR A 135 -3.03 11.86 -1.41
C THR A 135 -2.56 13.28 -1.71
N PHE A 136 -3.22 13.99 -2.63
CA PHE A 136 -2.91 15.38 -2.93
C PHE A 136 -3.17 16.31 -1.73
N THR A 137 -4.26 16.10 -0.99
CA THR A 137 -4.57 16.85 0.22
C THR A 137 -3.52 16.62 1.31
N ILE A 138 -3.09 15.38 1.52
CA ILE A 138 -2.01 15.06 2.48
C ILE A 138 -0.72 15.73 2.05
N TYR A 139 -0.34 15.63 0.78
CA TYR A 139 0.86 16.28 0.25
C TYR A 139 0.85 17.80 0.48
N LYS A 140 -0.27 18.46 0.17
CA LYS A 140 -0.43 19.90 0.39
C LYS A 140 -0.42 20.31 1.86
N TYR A 141 -0.99 19.48 2.74
CA TYR A 141 -0.94 19.71 4.17
C TYR A 141 0.51 19.66 4.69
N VAL A 142 1.28 18.65 4.25
CA VAL A 142 2.70 18.51 4.64
C VAL A 142 3.54 19.67 4.09
N GLU A 143 3.31 20.09 2.84
CA GLU A 143 3.99 21.25 2.24
C GLU A 143 3.69 22.57 2.97
N TRP A 144 2.51 22.74 3.56
CA TRP A 144 2.18 23.94 4.33
C TRP A 144 2.79 23.95 5.74
N LYS A 145 2.96 22.76 6.33
CA LYS A 145 3.47 22.57 7.70
C LYS A 145 5.00 22.58 7.78
N GLY A 146 5.68 22.05 6.77
CA GLY A 146 7.14 21.99 6.65
C GLY A 146 7.73 23.25 6.05
#